data_AF-A0A7U9RGP6-F1
#
_entry.id   AF-A0A7U9RGP6-F1
#
_cell.length_a   1.000
_cell.length_b   1.000
_cell.length_c   1.000
_cell.angle_alpha   90.00
_cell.angle_beta   90.00
_cell.angle_gamma   90.00
#
_symmetry.space_group_name_H-M   'P 1'
#
loop_
_entity.id
_entity.type
_entity.pdbx_description
1 polymer ?
#
loop_
_entity_poly.entity_id
_entity_poly.type
_entity_poly.pdbx_seq_one_letter_code
_entity_poly.pdbx_strand_id
1 'polypeptide(L)'
;MLDFWFFISPKRNFPNPQKWYDFIFGSVFGKMQDVPGWEVLRRMRKKNFKGRCEKRMIRKCTEVCRTYDAIQYAYADLLQASDEIKEIRCNVLLDGLDVGEYTSDFVCTKTDGDLMVRECVFRKFLMKPLTVKLLDASREYWIRHGVTDWGLVIDEEV
;
A
#
# COMPACT_ATOMS: atom_id res chain seq x y z
N MET A 1 13.05 5.72 -64.10
CA MET A 1 14.35 5.14 -63.68
C MET A 1 14.30 5.10 -62.16
N LEU A 2 13.48 4.23 -61.56
CA LEU A 2 13.80 2.83 -61.23
C LEU A 2 15.21 2.70 -60.66
N ASP A 3 15.29 2.56 -59.34
CA ASP A 3 16.07 1.49 -58.69
C ASP A 3 15.41 1.11 -57.36
N PHE A 4 15.29 -0.20 -57.17
CA PHE A 4 14.45 -0.90 -56.21
C PHE A 4 15.36 -1.94 -55.55
N TRP A 5 15.71 -1.84 -54.25
CA TRP A 5 16.23 -2.97 -53.45
C TRP A 5 16.11 -2.70 -51.92
N PHE A 6 15.09 -3.30 -51.31
CA PHE A 6 15.08 -4.14 -50.11
C PHE A 6 15.93 -3.82 -48.84
N PHE A 7 15.21 -3.80 -47.70
CA PHE A 7 15.42 -4.66 -46.48
C PHE A 7 15.84 -4.01 -45.13
N ILE A 8 15.11 -4.45 -44.09
CA ILE A 8 15.33 -4.49 -42.62
C ILE A 8 15.04 -3.26 -41.74
N SER A 9 14.02 -3.45 -40.88
CA SER A 9 13.76 -2.73 -39.62
C SER A 9 14.94 -2.77 -38.63
N PRO A 10 15.39 -1.63 -38.07
CA PRO A 10 16.21 -1.65 -36.86
C PRO A 10 15.31 -1.57 -35.62
N LYS A 11 15.25 -2.68 -34.88
CA LYS A 11 14.84 -2.69 -33.46
C LYS A 11 15.65 -1.62 -32.72
N ARG A 12 15.03 -0.53 -32.29
CA ARG A 12 15.63 0.39 -31.33
C ARG A 12 15.50 -0.25 -29.94
N ASN A 13 16.62 -0.79 -29.47
CA ASN A 13 16.82 -1.24 -28.11
C ASN A 13 16.60 -0.05 -27.15
N PHE A 14 15.56 -0.12 -26.33
CA PHE A 14 15.41 0.73 -25.17
C PHE A 14 16.44 0.30 -24.11
N PRO A 15 17.25 1.22 -23.55
CA PRO A 15 18.16 0.88 -22.47
C PRO A 15 17.37 0.60 -21.18
N ASN A 16 17.87 -0.38 -20.43
CA ASN A 16 17.37 -0.89 -19.15
C ASN A 16 16.98 0.25 -18.16
N PRO A 17 15.75 0.26 -17.59
CA PRO A 17 15.25 1.30 -16.67
C PRO A 17 16.10 1.56 -15.43
N GLN A 18 16.97 0.62 -15.05
CA GLN A 18 17.79 0.75 -13.84
C GLN A 18 18.85 1.88 -13.97
N LYS A 19 19.46 2.05 -15.15
CA LYS A 19 20.63 2.94 -15.31
C LYS A 19 20.27 4.44 -15.41
N TRP A 20 19.00 4.77 -15.59
CA TRP A 20 18.52 6.16 -15.63
C TRP A 20 18.35 6.75 -14.22
N TYR A 21 18.04 5.91 -13.23
CA TYR A 21 17.92 6.33 -11.84
C TYR A 21 19.27 6.68 -11.21
N ASP A 22 20.33 5.96 -11.55
CA ASP A 22 21.67 6.19 -10.98
C ASP A 22 22.26 7.55 -11.41
N PHE A 23 21.88 8.07 -12.59
CA PHE A 23 22.45 9.31 -13.13
C PHE A 23 21.80 10.59 -12.57
N ILE A 24 20.53 10.54 -12.15
CA ILE A 24 19.82 11.72 -11.62
C ILE A 24 20.12 11.97 -10.13
N PHE A 25 20.47 10.93 -9.37
CA PHE A 25 20.59 11.03 -7.91
C PHE A 25 22.02 11.24 -7.37
N GLY A 26 23.03 11.34 -8.24
CA GLY A 26 24.44 11.32 -7.85
C GLY A 26 25.10 12.64 -7.39
N SER A 27 24.40 13.78 -7.32
CA SER A 27 25.09 15.07 -7.02
C SER A 27 24.39 16.03 -6.06
N VAL A 28 23.39 15.57 -5.29
CA VAL A 28 22.80 16.38 -4.21
C VAL A 28 22.85 15.59 -2.90
N PHE A 29 24.07 15.30 -2.44
CA PHE A 29 24.32 14.71 -1.12
C PHE A 29 24.67 15.83 -0.15
N GLY A 30 23.69 16.28 0.61
CA GLY A 30 23.86 17.29 1.65
C GLY A 30 22.74 17.18 2.67
N LYS A 31 22.95 16.30 3.66
CA LYS A 31 22.13 16.11 4.87
C LYS A 31 20.76 15.44 4.66
N MET A 32 20.76 14.11 4.60
CA MET A 32 19.59 13.33 5.03
C MET A 32 20.06 12.36 6.11
N GLN A 33 19.87 12.78 7.36
CA GLN A 33 20.23 12.07 8.58
C GLN A 33 19.46 10.74 8.69
N ASP A 34 20.21 9.66 8.92
CA ASP A 34 19.91 8.51 9.79
C ASP A 34 18.49 7.92 9.82
N VAL A 35 17.91 7.58 8.66
CA VAL A 35 16.80 6.61 8.61
C VAL A 35 17.31 5.25 8.09
N PRO A 36 17.28 4.18 8.90
CA PRO A 36 17.77 2.88 8.47
C PRO A 36 16.94 2.36 7.28
N GLY A 37 17.62 1.84 6.25
CA GLY A 37 17.07 1.52 4.93
C GLY A 37 15.86 0.56 4.88
N TRP A 38 15.49 -0.06 6.00
CA TRP A 38 14.29 -0.90 6.13
C TRP A 38 13.00 -0.10 6.44
N GLU A 39 13.11 1.17 6.85
CA GLU A 39 11.97 2.08 7.07
C GLU A 39 11.62 2.92 5.84
N VAL A 40 12.39 2.81 4.76
CA VAL A 40 12.29 3.69 3.58
C VAL A 40 11.11 3.31 2.65
N LEU A 41 10.37 2.24 2.95
CA LEU A 41 9.38 1.67 2.02
C LEU A 41 8.05 1.27 2.68
N ARG A 42 7.40 2.14 3.46
CA ARG A 42 6.09 1.78 4.03
C ARG A 42 4.94 2.53 3.36
N ARG A 43 4.71 2.10 2.11
CA ARG A 43 3.52 2.32 1.27
C ARG A 43 2.48 1.22 1.58
N MET A 44 1.29 1.28 0.98
CA MET A 44 0.30 0.19 1.01
C MET A 44 0.94 -1.19 0.77
N ARG A 45 0.39 -2.22 1.42
CA ARG A 45 1.03 -3.53 1.54
C ARG A 45 0.77 -4.40 0.33
N LYS A 46 1.81 -5.10 -0.14
CA LYS A 46 1.71 -6.12 -1.19
C LYS A 46 1.32 -7.47 -0.58
N LYS A 47 0.60 -8.29 -1.34
CA LYS A 47 0.15 -9.66 -0.97
C LYS A 47 1.24 -10.53 -0.32
N ASN A 48 2.46 -10.49 -0.87
CA ASN A 48 3.59 -11.33 -0.42
C ASN A 48 4.67 -10.52 0.33
N PHE A 49 4.25 -9.60 1.19
CA PHE A 49 5.20 -8.78 1.94
C PHE A 49 6.10 -9.64 2.85
N LYS A 50 7.42 -9.55 2.63
CA LYS A 50 8.45 -10.19 3.45
C LYS A 50 9.02 -9.13 4.40
N GLY A 51 8.63 -9.19 5.67
CA GLY A 51 9.10 -8.27 6.70
C GLY A 51 8.70 -8.73 8.10
N ARG A 52 9.06 -7.93 9.12
CA ARG A 52 8.64 -8.17 10.51
C ARG A 52 7.12 -8.21 10.57
N CYS A 53 6.59 -9.28 11.14
CA CYS A 53 5.16 -9.49 11.34
C CYS A 53 4.96 -9.95 12.78
N GLU A 54 4.06 -9.27 13.47
CA GLU A 54 3.59 -9.65 14.79
C GLU A 54 2.23 -10.32 14.64
N LYS A 55 2.10 -11.53 15.18
CA LYS A 55 0.89 -12.34 15.12
C LYS A 55 0.17 -12.23 16.45
N ARG A 56 -1.11 -11.90 16.42
CA ARG A 56 -1.92 -11.66 17.61
C ARG A 56 -3.27 -12.36 17.51
N MET A 57 -3.79 -12.76 18.65
CA MET A 57 -5.15 -13.26 18.77
C MET A 57 -6.04 -12.11 19.23
N ILE A 58 -6.84 -11.58 18.31
CA ILE A 58 -7.82 -10.52 18.54
C ILE A 58 -9.19 -11.17 18.55
N ARG A 59 -10.01 -10.89 19.57
CA ARG A 59 -11.30 -11.59 19.76
C ARG A 59 -12.27 -11.41 18.60
N LYS A 60 -12.26 -10.21 18.00
CA LYS A 60 -13.12 -9.83 16.87
C LYS A 60 -12.52 -10.20 15.51
N CYS A 61 -11.33 -10.80 15.48
CA CYS A 61 -10.67 -11.19 14.23
C CYS A 61 -10.93 -12.67 13.94
N THR A 62 -11.41 -12.97 12.73
CA THR A 62 -11.77 -14.33 12.31
C THR A 62 -10.54 -15.23 12.19
N GLU A 63 -9.40 -14.64 11.81
CA GLU A 63 -8.10 -15.31 11.73
C GLU A 63 -7.07 -14.66 12.65
N VAL A 64 -5.85 -15.20 12.68
CA VAL A 64 -4.73 -14.57 13.38
C VAL A 64 -4.47 -13.19 12.76
N CYS A 65 -4.69 -12.13 13.55
CA CYS A 65 -4.39 -10.77 13.15
C CYS A 65 -2.87 -10.62 12.96
N ARG A 66 -2.47 -10.18 11.78
CA ARG A 66 -1.07 -9.92 11.43
C ARG A 66 -0.85 -8.42 11.33
N THR A 67 -0.04 -7.89 12.23
CA THR A 67 0.33 -6.47 12.24
C THR A 67 1.79 -6.32 11.82
N TYR A 68 2.06 -5.37 10.93
CA TYR A 68 3.39 -5.13 10.38
C TYR A 68 4.01 -3.82 10.90
N ASP A 69 3.17 -2.91 11.40
CA ASP A 69 3.52 -1.55 11.81
C ASP A 69 2.94 -1.19 13.18
N ALA A 70 3.51 -0.17 13.82
CA ALA A 70 3.00 0.39 15.07
C ALA A 70 1.58 0.98 14.91
N ILE A 71 1.28 1.64 13.77
CA ILE A 71 -0.06 2.19 13.50
C ILE A 71 -1.09 1.07 13.44
N GLN A 72 -0.82 0.02 12.67
CA GLN A 72 -1.72 -1.13 12.59
C GLN A 72 -1.91 -1.79 13.96
N TYR A 73 -0.83 -1.93 14.72
CA TYR A 73 -0.87 -2.51 16.06
C TYR A 73 -1.81 -1.72 16.98
N ALA A 74 -1.58 -0.40 17.10
CA ALA A 74 -2.38 0.46 17.96
C ALA A 74 -3.84 0.54 17.48
N TYR A 75 -4.07 0.64 16.18
CA TYR A 75 -5.42 0.74 15.62
C TYR A 75 -6.21 -0.56 15.81
N ALA A 76 -5.56 -1.73 15.73
CA ALA A 76 -6.20 -3.00 16.00
C ALA A 76 -6.75 -3.09 17.43
N ASP A 77 -6.04 -2.51 18.42
CA ASP A 77 -6.51 -2.42 19.80
C ASP A 77 -7.72 -1.50 19.95
N LEU A 78 -7.73 -0.36 19.24
CA LEU A 78 -8.88 0.55 19.21
C LEU A 78 -10.12 -0.13 18.59
N LEU A 79 -9.95 -0.83 17.47
CA LEU A 79 -11.03 -1.58 16.83
C LEU A 79 -11.54 -2.72 17.72
N GLN A 80 -10.65 -3.37 18.46
CA GLN A 80 -11.05 -4.41 19.40
C GLN A 80 -11.93 -3.85 20.53
N ALA A 81 -11.59 -2.66 21.05
CA ALA A 81 -12.32 -1.99 22.11
C ALA A 81 -13.66 -1.39 21.67
N SER A 82 -13.83 -1.05 20.39
CA SER A 82 -15.06 -0.41 19.88
C SER A 82 -16.25 -1.36 19.78
N ASP A 83 -17.35 -1.07 20.46
CA ASP A 83 -18.59 -1.86 20.42
C ASP A 83 -19.32 -1.79 19.07
N GLU A 84 -19.03 -0.78 18.25
CA GLU A 84 -19.59 -0.65 16.90
C GLU A 84 -19.03 -1.70 15.93
N ILE A 85 -17.88 -2.30 16.25
CA ILE A 85 -17.21 -3.28 15.40
C ILE A 85 -17.53 -4.70 15.84
N LYS A 86 -18.12 -5.47 14.92
CA LYS A 86 -18.48 -6.87 15.11
C LYS A 86 -17.35 -7.82 14.70
N GLU A 87 -16.77 -7.59 13.52
CA GLU A 87 -15.73 -8.46 12.95
C GLU A 87 -14.62 -7.60 12.32
N ILE A 88 -13.39 -8.07 12.42
CA ILE A 88 -12.20 -7.45 11.85
C ILE A 88 -11.51 -8.47 10.93
N ARG A 89 -11.24 -8.06 9.69
CA ARG A 89 -10.38 -8.79 8.75
C ARG A 89 -9.16 -7.94 8.42
N CYS A 90 -7.99 -8.55 8.53
CA CYS A 90 -6.72 -7.87 8.31
C CYS A 90 -6.10 -8.30 6.97
N ASN A 91 -5.39 -7.39 6.31
CA ASN A 91 -4.62 -7.67 5.09
C ASN A 91 -5.46 -8.30 3.95
N VAL A 92 -6.66 -7.75 3.73
CA VAL A 92 -7.59 -8.24 2.71
C VAL A 92 -7.04 -7.93 1.33
N LEU A 93 -6.90 -8.95 0.49
CA LEU A 93 -6.38 -8.81 -0.86
C LEU A 93 -7.33 -7.99 -1.75
N LEU A 94 -6.78 -7.02 -2.46
CA LEU A 94 -7.43 -6.26 -3.51
C LEU A 94 -7.05 -6.92 -4.85
N ASP A 95 -8.02 -7.57 -5.49
CA ASP A 95 -7.82 -8.14 -6.81
C ASP A 95 -8.07 -7.10 -7.92
N GLY A 96 -7.60 -7.41 -9.13
CA GLY A 96 -8.02 -6.66 -10.32
C GLY A 96 -7.52 -5.21 -10.39
N LEU A 97 -6.54 -4.85 -9.57
CA LEU A 97 -5.89 -3.54 -9.61
C LEU A 97 -4.75 -3.51 -10.64
N ASP A 98 -4.80 -2.56 -11.58
CA ASP A 98 -3.73 -2.34 -12.58
C ASP A 98 -2.37 -2.01 -11.95
N VAL A 99 -2.39 -1.44 -10.74
CA VAL A 99 -1.21 -1.08 -9.97
C VAL A 99 -0.49 -2.29 -9.35
N GLY A 100 -1.15 -3.46 -9.31
CA GLY A 100 -0.63 -4.74 -8.80
C GLY A 100 -1.43 -5.31 -7.63
N GLU A 101 -0.99 -6.46 -7.10
CA GLU A 101 -1.64 -7.13 -5.96
C GLU A 101 -1.27 -6.46 -4.62
N TYR A 102 -2.18 -5.63 -4.11
CA TYR A 102 -2.08 -5.00 -2.80
C TYR A 102 -3.17 -5.49 -1.85
N THR A 103 -3.01 -5.18 -0.58
CA THR A 103 -3.95 -5.54 0.48
C THR A 103 -4.40 -4.27 1.20
N SER A 104 -5.68 -4.22 1.58
CA SER A 104 -6.16 -3.27 2.56
C SER A 104 -5.85 -3.71 3.98
N ASP A 105 -5.51 -2.75 4.83
CA ASP A 105 -5.02 -3.05 6.18
C ASP A 105 -6.13 -3.62 7.08
N PHE A 106 -7.25 -2.91 7.21
CA PHE A 106 -8.42 -3.37 7.98
C PHE A 106 -9.71 -3.24 7.18
N VAL A 107 -10.47 -4.34 7.15
CA VAL A 107 -11.85 -4.39 6.69
C VAL A 107 -12.70 -4.87 7.86
N CYS A 108 -13.53 -3.98 8.39
CA CYS A 108 -14.34 -4.23 9.56
C CYS A 108 -15.81 -4.35 9.16
N THR A 109 -16.51 -5.30 9.76
CA THR A 109 -17.98 -5.38 9.72
C THR A 109 -18.51 -4.70 10.97
N LYS A 110 -19.32 -3.66 10.79
CA LYS A 110 -20.00 -2.96 11.88
C LYS A 110 -21.17 -3.79 12.42
N THR A 111 -21.72 -3.37 13.56
CA THR A 111 -22.89 -4.03 14.19
C THR A 111 -24.18 -3.86 13.37
N ASP A 112 -24.30 -2.80 12.60
CA ASP A 112 -25.41 -2.55 11.65
C ASP A 112 -25.32 -3.40 10.37
N GLY A 113 -24.18 -4.04 10.12
CA GLY A 113 -23.91 -4.86 8.94
C GLY A 113 -23.10 -4.15 7.86
N ASP A 114 -22.86 -2.84 7.99
CA ASP A 114 -22.07 -2.08 7.03
C ASP A 114 -20.58 -2.40 7.15
N LEU A 115 -19.86 -2.20 6.04
CA LEU A 115 -18.42 -2.38 5.99
C LEU A 115 -17.70 -1.04 6.20
N MET A 116 -16.63 -1.09 6.99
CA MET A 116 -15.70 0.01 7.20
C MET A 116 -14.29 -0.42 6.80
N VAL A 117 -13.61 0.40 5.99
CA VAL A 117 -12.24 0.12 5.56
C VAL A 117 -11.31 1.22 6.07
N ARG A 118 -10.15 0.80 6.60
CA ARG A 118 -9.13 1.70 7.14
C ARG A 118 -7.76 1.29 6.64
N GLU A 119 -7.10 2.24 5.98
CA GLU A 119 -5.72 2.08 5.49
C GLU A 119 -4.75 2.79 6.43
N CYS A 120 -3.76 2.06 6.94
CA CYS A 120 -2.76 2.56 7.87
C CYS A 120 -1.54 3.07 7.10
N VAL A 121 -1.34 4.39 7.10
CA VAL A 121 -0.25 5.03 6.35
C VAL A 121 0.46 6.04 7.22
N PHE A 122 1.79 5.98 7.27
CA PHE A 122 2.55 7.04 7.93
C PHE A 122 2.45 8.36 7.15
N ARG A 123 2.25 9.47 7.86
CA ARG A 123 2.10 10.83 7.32
C ARG A 123 3.23 11.19 6.35
N LYS A 124 4.47 10.79 6.66
CA LYS A 124 5.65 11.00 5.81
C LYS A 124 5.54 10.41 4.39
N PHE A 125 4.60 9.48 4.16
CA PHE A 125 4.37 8.84 2.87
C PHE A 125 3.13 9.34 2.12
N LEU A 126 2.26 10.15 2.74
CA LEU A 126 1.04 10.66 2.10
C LEU A 126 1.36 11.51 0.86
N MET A 127 2.47 12.25 0.89
CA MET A 127 2.89 13.10 -0.24
C MET A 127 3.65 12.35 -1.33
N LYS A 128 3.88 11.04 -1.19
CA LYS A 128 4.60 10.27 -2.23
C LYS A 128 3.62 9.90 -3.36
N PRO A 129 3.91 10.23 -4.63
CA PRO A 129 2.97 10.03 -5.74
C PRO A 129 2.45 8.60 -5.89
N LEU A 130 3.28 7.59 -5.59
CA LEU A 130 2.82 6.19 -5.65
C LEU A 130 1.85 5.86 -4.52
N THR A 131 2.06 6.37 -3.31
CA THR A 131 1.15 6.13 -2.18
C THR A 131 -0.23 6.67 -2.49
N VAL A 132 -0.30 7.91 -3.00
CA VAL A 132 -1.56 8.54 -3.41
C VAL A 132 -2.29 7.67 -4.44
N LYS A 133 -1.60 7.25 -5.51
CA LYS A 133 -2.19 6.37 -6.54
C LYS A 133 -2.72 5.05 -5.98
N LEU A 134 -2.03 4.44 -5.03
CA LEU A 134 -2.46 3.20 -4.40
C LEU A 134 -3.68 3.42 -3.49
N LEU A 135 -3.70 4.51 -2.73
CA LEU A 135 -4.82 4.88 -1.88
C LEU A 135 -6.08 5.20 -2.70
N ASP A 136 -5.93 5.93 -3.80
CA ASP A 136 -7.03 6.20 -4.73
C ASP A 136 -7.57 4.89 -5.32
N ALA A 137 -6.68 3.99 -5.78
CA ALA A 137 -7.07 2.68 -6.29
C ALA A 137 -7.79 1.82 -5.24
N SER A 138 -7.32 1.84 -3.97
CA SER A 138 -8.00 1.14 -2.86
C SER A 138 -9.39 1.73 -2.63
N ARG A 139 -9.50 3.05 -2.54
CA ARG A 139 -10.78 3.73 -2.34
C ARG A 139 -11.78 3.39 -3.45
N GLU A 140 -11.37 3.48 -4.71
CA GLU A 140 -12.22 3.14 -5.86
C GLU A 140 -12.60 1.66 -5.88
N TYR A 141 -11.70 0.77 -5.49
CA TYR A 141 -12.02 -0.65 -5.33
C TYR A 141 -13.17 -0.84 -4.33
N TRP A 142 -13.05 -0.29 -3.13
CA TRP A 142 -14.05 -0.47 -2.08
C TRP A 142 -15.38 0.20 -2.37
N ILE A 143 -15.36 1.39 -2.99
CA ILE A 143 -16.57 2.06 -3.46
C ILE A 143 -17.32 1.19 -4.48
N ARG A 144 -16.62 0.56 -5.43
CA ARG A 144 -17.24 -0.37 -6.40
C ARG A 144 -17.85 -1.61 -5.74
N HIS A 145 -17.38 -1.99 -4.56
CA HIS A 145 -17.91 -3.08 -3.75
C HIS A 145 -18.99 -2.63 -2.74
N GLY A 146 -19.47 -1.38 -2.84
CA GLY A 146 -20.55 -0.85 -2.01
C GLY A 146 -20.11 -0.32 -0.64
N VAL A 147 -18.80 -0.22 -0.40
CA VAL A 147 -18.28 0.33 0.85
C VAL A 147 -18.16 1.85 0.75
N THR A 148 -18.93 2.57 1.56
CA THR A 148 -18.93 4.03 1.61
C THR A 148 -17.99 4.57 2.70
N ASP A 149 -17.81 3.81 3.79
CA ASP A 149 -16.97 4.19 4.92
C ASP A 149 -15.52 3.73 4.73
N TRP A 150 -14.80 4.42 3.85
CA TRP A 150 -13.37 4.24 3.63
C TRP A 150 -12.58 5.41 4.21
N GLY A 151 -11.46 5.14 4.89
CA GLY A 151 -10.67 6.19 5.54
C GLY A 151 -9.21 5.83 5.75
N LEU A 152 -8.41 6.84 6.09
CA LEU A 152 -7.00 6.71 6.41
C LEU A 152 -6.78 6.76 7.92
N VAL A 153 -5.85 5.96 8.41
CA VAL A 153 -5.34 6.01 9.78
C VAL A 153 -3.87 6.39 9.70
N ILE A 154 -3.53 7.50 10.31
CA ILE A 154 -2.19 8.10 10.25
C ILE A 154 -1.63 8.25 11.65
N ASP A 155 -0.31 8.35 11.74
CA ASP A 155 0.37 8.72 12.97
C ASP A 155 0.09 10.17 13.38
N GLU A 156 0.11 10.41 14.70
CA GLU A 156 0.02 11.75 15.28
C GLU A 156 1.16 12.65 14.80
N GLU A 157 0.91 13.97 14.77
CA GLU A 157 1.98 14.94 14.53
C GLU A 157 2.87 15.00 15.77
N VAL A 158 4.17 14.71 15.58
CA VAL A 158 5.22 14.91 16.59
C VAL A 158 5.77 16.32 16.46
#